data_AF-A0AAD6XJY0-F1
#
_entry.id   AF-A0AAD6XJY0-F1
#
_cell.length_a   1.000
_cell.length_b   1.000
_cell.length_c   1.000
_cell.angle_alpha   90.00
_cell.angle_beta   90.00
_cell.angle_gamma   90.00
#
_symmetry.space_group_name_H-M   'P 1'
#
loop_
_entity.id
_entity.type
_entity.pdbx_description
1 polymer ?
#
loop_
_entity_poly.entity_id
_entity_poly.type
_entity_poly.pdbx_seq_one_letter_code
_entity_poly.pdbx_strand_id
1 'polypeptide(L)'
;MSESSQIPPTPKLGSISLPHANDETRIFGANRKRLSSFLGKASKTIMTTKAGISRSMTPAPAPVTRYEYPNPERYHRQRASSMTDRPHGAPIPSTGVAPRYHEATRGEPSKVRQHPSRPGSLSGTMHGAVARPTIVSAGKHQGPDTPKYMKATVKEVPLKDESIVLSWPLLPFSQRRQYPLLYYDVAFDPRDSANVKDNRRVHFLALPDEDRELPVSTHCKLTEIVIHCPHVGSLVVERAEGLRCIDIFYAIYCKYQKKPRSHEMPADRSKYLPAFEQRCNDCPGLAEFNRTRIGFLRVDLLRGKRIFEGLQRTNGRWELLFDVPPRQH
;
A
#
# COMPACT_ATOMS: atom_id res chain seq x y z
N MET A 1 -3.62 -69.83 -22.49
CA MET A 1 -2.54 -68.85 -22.26
C MET A 1 -3.17 -67.70 -21.51
N SER A 2 -2.91 -67.63 -20.20
CA SER A 2 -3.56 -66.69 -19.29
C SER A 2 -2.47 -65.92 -18.58
N GLU A 3 -2.29 -64.65 -18.95
CA GLU A 3 -1.30 -63.74 -18.36
C GLU A 3 -1.81 -63.20 -17.02
N SER A 4 -1.13 -63.60 -15.95
CA SER A 4 -1.31 -63.07 -14.60
C SER A 4 -0.51 -61.77 -14.44
N SER A 5 -1.22 -60.64 -14.38
CA SER A 5 -0.62 -59.34 -14.06
C SER A 5 -0.23 -59.26 -12.58
N GLN A 6 1.08 -59.20 -12.33
CA GLN A 6 1.67 -58.92 -11.01
C GLN A 6 1.64 -57.41 -10.74
N ILE A 7 0.91 -57.01 -9.69
CA ILE A 7 0.90 -55.64 -9.17
C ILE A 7 2.06 -55.48 -8.17
N PRO A 8 2.88 -54.41 -8.26
CA PRO A 8 3.98 -54.20 -7.33
C PRO A 8 3.49 -53.76 -5.93
N PRO A 9 4.21 -54.15 -4.85
CA PRO A 9 3.81 -53.83 -3.48
C PRO A 9 4.01 -52.35 -3.15
N THR A 10 2.98 -51.75 -2.54
CA THR A 10 3.02 -50.38 -2.01
C THR A 10 3.85 -50.29 -0.72
N PRO A 11 4.62 -49.21 -0.52
CA PRO A 11 5.40 -49.01 0.69
C PRO A 11 4.51 -48.68 1.89
N LYS A 12 4.72 -49.37 3.01
CA LYS A 12 4.04 -49.13 4.28
C LYS A 12 4.57 -47.84 4.91
N LEU A 13 3.74 -46.81 4.97
CA LEU A 13 3.99 -45.61 5.78
C LEU A 13 3.84 -45.97 7.26
N GLY A 14 4.92 -45.77 8.02
CA GLY A 14 4.96 -45.98 9.47
C GLY A 14 4.03 -45.00 10.21
N SER A 15 3.19 -45.53 11.09
CA SER A 15 2.35 -44.76 11.99
C SER A 15 3.20 -44.15 13.11
N ILE A 16 3.23 -42.82 13.20
CA ILE A 16 3.79 -42.10 14.35
C ILE A 16 2.67 -41.96 15.39
N SER A 17 2.82 -42.65 16.51
CA SER A 17 1.96 -42.50 17.68
C SER A 17 2.35 -41.25 18.48
N LEU A 18 1.38 -40.38 18.73
CA LEU A 18 1.49 -39.23 19.63
C LEU A 18 1.32 -39.68 21.09
N PRO A 19 2.10 -39.15 22.05
CA PRO A 19 1.90 -39.46 23.46
C PRO A 19 0.62 -38.80 24.00
N HIS A 20 -0.16 -39.61 24.73
CA HIS A 20 -1.29 -39.16 25.54
C HIS A 20 -0.81 -38.22 26.65
N ALA A 21 -1.46 -37.06 26.76
CA ALA A 21 -1.35 -36.17 27.89
C ALA A 21 -2.57 -36.38 28.80
N ASN A 22 -2.39 -37.14 29.87
CA ASN A 22 -3.21 -37.06 31.07
C ASN A 22 -2.28 -36.57 32.19
N ASP A 23 -2.58 -35.41 32.77
CA ASP A 23 -2.85 -35.34 34.21
C ASP A 23 -3.28 -33.92 34.62
N GLU A 24 -4.47 -33.88 35.21
CA GLU A 24 -4.93 -32.80 36.07
C GLU A 24 -4.27 -32.96 37.45
N THR A 25 -3.80 -31.86 38.07
CA THR A 25 -4.06 -31.60 39.51
C THR A 25 -3.63 -30.19 39.95
N ARG A 26 -4.66 -29.42 40.32
CA ARG A 26 -4.86 -28.49 41.45
C ARG A 26 -3.67 -27.80 42.18
N ILE A 27 -3.80 -26.46 42.23
CA ILE A 27 -3.88 -25.53 43.40
C ILE A 27 -2.78 -25.57 44.48
N PHE A 28 -2.09 -24.42 44.64
CA PHE A 28 -1.68 -23.63 45.84
C PHE A 28 -0.43 -22.82 45.41
N GLY A 29 -0.30 -21.50 45.53
CA GLY A 29 -0.38 -20.68 46.73
C GLY A 29 0.91 -19.83 46.83
N ALA A 30 0.75 -18.50 46.80
CA ALA A 30 1.59 -17.42 47.33
C ALA A 30 3.15 -17.46 47.30
N ASN A 31 3.69 -16.30 46.91
CA ASN A 31 4.93 -15.65 47.40
C ASN A 31 6.29 -16.35 47.19
N ARG A 32 7.17 -15.69 46.42
CA ARG A 32 8.44 -15.19 46.96
C ARG A 32 9.14 -14.18 46.05
N LYS A 33 9.73 -13.20 46.73
CA LYS A 33 10.60 -12.11 46.28
C LYS A 33 11.96 -12.64 45.81
N ARG A 34 12.62 -11.80 45.00
CA ARG A 34 14.07 -11.50 44.91
C ARG A 34 15.05 -12.66 44.65
N LEU A 35 15.90 -12.44 43.64
CA LEU A 35 17.38 -12.50 43.63
C LEU A 35 17.79 -12.45 42.13
N SER A 36 18.29 -11.33 41.61
CA SER A 36 19.71 -10.98 41.50
C SER A 36 20.58 -12.00 40.75
N SER A 37 21.14 -11.51 39.64
CA SER A 37 22.47 -11.80 39.09
C SER A 37 22.88 -13.27 38.88
N PHE A 38 23.09 -13.67 37.63
CA PHE A 38 24.27 -14.46 37.28
C PHE A 38 24.69 -14.21 35.83
N LEU A 39 25.81 -13.50 35.68
CA LEU A 39 26.67 -13.55 34.51
C LEU A 39 27.42 -14.89 34.50
N GLY A 40 27.50 -15.53 33.34
CA GLY A 40 28.44 -16.62 33.03
C GLY A 40 28.19 -17.07 31.59
N LYS A 41 28.95 -16.63 30.58
CA LYS A 41 30.27 -17.13 30.14
C LYS A 41 30.36 -18.66 30.10
N ALA A 42 30.33 -19.24 28.90
CA ALA A 42 31.16 -20.37 28.43
C ALA A 42 30.75 -20.70 26.97
N SER A 43 31.65 -20.51 25.99
CA SER A 43 32.48 -21.55 25.35
C SER A 43 31.76 -22.20 24.15
N LYS A 44 32.08 -21.78 22.91
CA LYS A 44 33.10 -22.39 22.04
C LYS A 44 33.00 -23.92 21.96
N THR A 45 32.29 -24.40 20.94
CA THR A 45 32.59 -25.69 20.31
C THR A 45 32.58 -25.48 18.79
N ILE A 46 33.79 -25.42 18.23
CA ILE A 46 34.06 -25.49 16.80
C ILE A 46 34.12 -26.98 16.46
N MET A 47 33.17 -27.48 15.69
CA MET A 47 33.34 -28.75 14.98
C MET A 47 33.60 -28.47 13.51
N THR A 48 34.88 -28.54 13.18
CA THR A 48 35.42 -28.68 11.82
C THR A 48 35.12 -30.09 11.31
N THR A 49 34.26 -30.20 10.29
CA THR A 49 34.22 -31.36 9.40
C THR A 49 34.72 -30.93 8.02
N LYS A 50 35.78 -31.61 7.57
CA LYS A 50 36.40 -31.47 6.25
C LYS A 50 35.74 -32.44 5.26
N ALA A 51 35.85 -32.05 3.99
CA ALA A 51 35.81 -32.84 2.76
C ALA A 51 34.47 -32.90 2.00
N GLY A 52 34.52 -32.42 0.76
CA GLY A 52 33.43 -32.49 -0.22
C GLY A 52 33.51 -31.40 -1.29
N ILE A 53 34.65 -31.31 -2.00
CA ILE A 53 34.87 -30.34 -3.08
C ILE A 53 34.02 -30.76 -4.29
N SER A 54 32.97 -30.01 -4.58
CA SER A 54 32.31 -30.02 -5.90
C SER A 54 32.25 -28.57 -6.39
N ARG A 55 33.06 -28.27 -7.40
CA ARG A 55 33.25 -26.92 -7.96
C ARG A 55 32.02 -26.53 -8.77
N SER A 56 31.11 -25.76 -8.18
CA SER A 56 30.10 -24.99 -8.90
C SER A 56 30.72 -23.64 -9.29
N MET A 57 30.90 -23.39 -10.59
CA MET A 57 31.37 -22.10 -11.11
C MET A 57 30.22 -21.10 -11.06
N THR A 58 30.12 -20.36 -9.96
CA THR A 58 29.30 -19.15 -9.87
C THR A 58 30.17 -17.95 -10.21
N PRO A 59 29.75 -17.06 -11.14
CA PRO A 59 30.49 -15.84 -11.44
C PRO A 59 30.52 -14.91 -10.23
N ALA A 60 31.67 -14.28 -10.00
CA ALA A 60 31.90 -13.38 -8.88
C ALA A 60 30.94 -12.17 -8.91
N PRO A 61 30.37 -11.75 -7.77
CA PRO A 61 29.57 -10.54 -7.70
C PRO A 61 30.45 -9.31 -7.96
N ALA A 62 29.94 -8.39 -8.78
CA ALA A 62 30.58 -7.12 -9.09
C ALA A 62 30.77 -6.27 -7.81
N PRO A 63 31.85 -5.47 -7.71
CA PRO A 63 32.11 -4.62 -6.55
C PRO A 63 30.98 -3.59 -6.38
N VAL A 64 30.35 -3.62 -5.21
CA VAL A 64 29.36 -2.64 -4.77
C VAL A 64 30.07 -1.30 -4.59
N THR A 65 29.79 -0.35 -5.47
CA THR A 65 30.20 1.06 -5.30
C THR A 65 29.50 1.62 -4.07
N ARG A 66 30.31 1.97 -3.07
CA ARG A 66 29.87 2.61 -1.82
C ARG A 66 29.28 3.98 -2.19
N TYR A 67 27.97 4.13 -2.07
CA TYR A 67 27.29 5.40 -2.30
C TYR A 67 27.64 6.37 -1.16
N GLU A 68 28.40 7.42 -1.46
CA GLU A 68 28.64 8.52 -0.51
C GLU A 68 27.36 9.34 -0.35
N TYR A 69 26.95 9.53 0.91
CA TYR A 69 25.78 10.33 1.26
C TYR A 69 26.08 11.83 1.10
N PRO A 70 25.23 12.60 0.42
CA PRO A 70 25.28 14.05 0.53
C PRO A 70 24.88 14.48 1.95
N ASN A 71 25.74 15.30 2.55
CA ASN A 71 25.62 15.92 3.86
C ASN A 71 24.25 16.63 4.04
N PRO A 72 23.42 16.28 5.04
CA PRO A 72 22.08 16.86 5.23
C PRO A 72 22.06 18.23 5.95
N GLU A 73 23.21 18.87 6.17
CA GLU A 73 23.22 20.24 6.70
C GLU A 73 22.80 21.26 5.64
N ARG A 74 21.49 21.49 5.48
CA ARG A 74 20.83 22.74 5.04
C ARG A 74 19.34 22.54 4.82
N TYR A 75 18.58 22.30 5.88
CA TYR A 75 17.14 22.62 5.88
C TYR A 75 16.83 23.51 7.07
N HIS A 76 17.19 24.79 6.92
CA HIS A 76 16.77 25.86 7.79
C HIS A 76 15.28 26.13 7.52
N ARG A 77 14.39 25.54 8.32
CA ARG A 77 12.95 25.84 8.26
C ARG A 77 12.73 27.27 8.74
N GLN A 78 12.25 28.14 7.84
CA GLN A 78 11.70 29.43 8.24
C GLN A 78 10.45 29.19 9.08
N ARG A 79 10.54 29.62 10.34
CA ARG A 79 9.48 29.61 11.33
C ARG A 79 8.41 30.62 10.86
N ALA A 80 7.19 30.16 10.62
CA ALA A 80 6.07 31.06 10.34
C ALA A 80 5.84 31.97 11.55
N SER A 81 5.98 33.27 11.33
CA SER A 81 5.77 34.31 12.33
C SER A 81 4.31 34.36 12.75
N SER A 82 4.11 34.31 14.05
CA SER A 82 2.89 34.58 14.79
C SER A 82 2.29 35.94 14.39
N MET A 83 1.05 35.94 13.90
CA MET A 83 0.23 37.15 13.86
C MET A 83 -0.63 37.20 15.11
N THR A 84 -0.11 37.81 16.17
CA THR A 84 -0.91 38.33 17.28
C THR A 84 -1.05 39.84 17.12
N ASP A 85 -2.17 40.33 17.63
CA ASP A 85 -2.48 41.72 17.99
C ASP A 85 -3.19 42.60 16.96
N ARG A 86 -4.52 42.67 17.12
CA ARG A 86 -5.24 43.95 17.20
C ARG A 86 -6.42 43.85 18.18
N PRO A 87 -6.44 44.63 19.28
CA PRO A 87 -7.65 44.99 20.00
C PRO A 87 -8.16 46.39 19.56
N HIS A 88 -9.31 46.80 20.11
CA HIS A 88 -10.16 47.98 19.82
C HIS A 88 -11.24 47.70 18.75
N GLY A 89 -12.53 47.94 18.95
CA GLY A 89 -13.27 48.48 20.09
C GLY A 89 -14.70 48.83 19.64
N ALA A 90 -15.64 48.66 20.58
CA ALA A 90 -16.98 49.24 20.68
C ALA A 90 -18.16 48.69 19.82
N PRO A 91 -19.40 48.75 20.37
CA PRO A 91 -20.56 47.97 19.92
C PRO A 91 -21.57 48.80 19.11
N ILE A 92 -22.32 48.13 18.23
CA ILE A 92 -23.55 48.69 17.64
C ILE A 92 -24.69 47.68 17.85
N PRO A 93 -25.78 48.05 18.54
CA PRO A 93 -27.01 47.27 18.54
C PRO A 93 -27.95 47.80 17.44
N SER A 94 -28.64 46.92 16.72
CA SER A 94 -30.10 46.98 16.58
C SER A 94 -30.65 45.88 15.66
N THR A 95 -31.79 45.32 16.09
CA THR A 95 -32.96 44.89 15.30
C THR A 95 -32.70 44.14 13.99
N GLY A 96 -33.00 42.84 13.85
CA GLY A 96 -34.28 42.21 14.17
C GLY A 96 -35.24 42.33 12.99
N VAL A 97 -35.18 41.41 12.03
CA VAL A 97 -36.31 40.92 11.20
C VAL A 97 -35.87 39.59 10.55
N ALA A 98 -36.63 38.53 10.80
CA ALA A 98 -36.78 37.37 9.91
C ALA A 98 -38.25 37.35 9.44
N PRO A 99 -38.70 36.44 8.57
CA PRO A 99 -38.13 35.95 7.31
C PRO A 99 -39.12 36.22 6.14
N ARG A 100 -38.68 36.18 4.88
CA ARG A 100 -39.60 35.98 3.74
C ARG A 100 -39.02 35.01 2.73
N TYR A 101 -39.67 33.86 2.67
CA TYR A 101 -39.63 32.95 1.55
C TYR A 101 -40.35 33.61 0.37
N HIS A 102 -39.70 33.70 -0.78
CA HIS A 102 -40.38 33.83 -2.07
C HIS A 102 -39.89 32.72 -3.00
N GLU A 103 -40.91 32.04 -3.50
CA GLU A 103 -40.90 30.92 -4.42
C GLU A 103 -40.86 31.43 -5.88
N ALA A 104 -40.25 30.61 -6.74
CA ALA A 104 -40.37 30.52 -8.20
C ALA A 104 -40.18 31.78 -9.07
N THR A 105 -39.17 31.75 -9.95
CA THR A 105 -39.42 31.99 -11.39
C THR A 105 -38.35 31.30 -12.26
N ARG A 106 -38.83 30.49 -13.21
CA ARG A 106 -38.11 30.01 -14.41
C ARG A 106 -37.70 31.20 -15.28
N GLY A 107 -36.51 31.15 -15.87
CA GLY A 107 -36.09 32.15 -16.86
C GLY A 107 -34.74 31.83 -17.49
N GLU A 108 -34.81 31.03 -18.56
CA GLU A 108 -33.98 30.94 -19.77
C GLU A 108 -32.49 31.37 -19.87
N PRO A 109 -31.75 30.75 -20.82
CA PRO A 109 -30.31 30.90 -20.99
C PRO A 109 -29.98 32.12 -21.86
N SER A 110 -28.83 32.75 -21.59
CA SER A 110 -28.29 33.74 -22.52
C SER A 110 -26.75 33.78 -22.54
N LYS A 111 -26.27 33.56 -23.77
CA LYS A 111 -25.21 34.32 -24.46
C LYS A 111 -23.76 34.00 -24.11
N VAL A 112 -23.22 33.07 -24.91
CA VAL A 112 -22.16 33.35 -25.89
C VAL A 112 -21.41 34.65 -25.62
N ARG A 113 -20.17 34.52 -25.16
CA ARG A 113 -19.16 35.58 -25.25
C ARG A 113 -17.97 35.03 -26.01
N GLN A 114 -18.03 35.22 -27.33
CA GLN A 114 -16.88 35.20 -28.21
C GLN A 114 -16.11 36.52 -28.04
N HIS A 115 -14.77 36.44 -28.14
CA HIS A 115 -13.81 37.45 -28.61
C HIS A 115 -12.45 37.24 -27.89
N PRO A 116 -11.32 37.69 -28.46
CA PRO A 116 -10.98 37.71 -29.87
C PRO A 116 -9.58 37.11 -30.14
N SER A 117 -9.39 36.80 -31.41
CA SER A 117 -8.16 36.48 -32.13
C SER A 117 -7.00 37.40 -31.74
N ARG A 118 -5.82 36.81 -31.48
CA ARG A 118 -4.54 37.52 -31.45
C ARG A 118 -3.69 37.04 -32.63
N PRO A 119 -3.20 37.94 -33.49
CA PRO A 119 -2.35 37.59 -34.61
C PRO A 119 -0.86 37.68 -34.25
N GLY A 120 -0.06 36.82 -34.88
CA GLY A 120 1.16 37.25 -35.55
C GLY A 120 2.50 37.03 -34.85
N SER A 121 3.39 36.40 -35.63
CA SER A 121 4.84 36.64 -35.73
C SER A 121 5.72 35.58 -35.06
N LEU A 122 6.21 34.55 -35.75
CA LEU A 122 7.20 34.46 -36.85
C LEU A 122 8.55 33.95 -36.32
N SER A 123 9.01 32.88 -36.98
CA SER A 123 10.40 32.58 -37.37
C SER A 123 11.37 31.91 -36.38
N GLY A 124 12.00 30.84 -36.89
CA GLY A 124 13.18 30.17 -36.34
C GLY A 124 13.06 28.64 -36.39
N THR A 125 12.87 28.03 -37.56
CA THR A 125 13.94 27.44 -38.40
C THR A 125 15.13 26.90 -37.60
N MET A 126 15.17 25.58 -37.39
CA MET A 126 16.35 24.74 -37.55
C MET A 126 15.89 23.28 -37.64
N HIS A 127 15.70 22.81 -38.89
CA HIS A 127 15.54 21.39 -39.19
C HIS A 127 16.89 20.69 -38.98
N GLY A 128 17.07 20.04 -37.83
CA GLY A 128 18.10 19.02 -37.64
C GLY A 128 17.66 17.74 -38.33
N ALA A 129 18.10 17.54 -39.58
CA ALA A 129 17.97 16.28 -40.30
C ALA A 129 18.81 15.21 -39.59
N VAL A 130 18.18 14.45 -38.69
CA VAL A 130 18.76 13.20 -38.19
C VAL A 130 18.70 12.20 -39.33
N ALA A 131 19.89 11.84 -39.83
CA ALA A 131 20.09 10.83 -40.84
C ALA A 131 19.30 9.56 -40.50
N ARG A 132 18.32 9.24 -41.34
CA ARG A 132 17.68 7.93 -41.35
C ARG A 132 18.77 6.87 -41.53
N PRO A 133 18.89 5.87 -40.64
CA PRO A 133 19.71 4.72 -40.94
C PRO A 133 19.12 4.03 -42.18
N THR A 134 19.93 3.96 -43.22
CA THR A 134 19.64 3.21 -44.44
C THR A 134 19.30 1.79 -44.03
N ILE A 135 18.04 1.40 -44.20
CA ILE A 135 17.60 0.02 -44.10
C ILE A 135 18.35 -0.71 -45.20
N VAL A 136 19.42 -1.41 -44.82
CA VAL A 136 20.09 -2.37 -45.68
C VAL A 136 19.04 -3.43 -45.97
N SER A 137 18.49 -3.38 -47.18
CA SER A 137 17.57 -4.38 -47.71
C SER A 137 18.32 -5.70 -47.74
N ALA A 138 18.16 -6.49 -46.67
CA ALA A 138 18.64 -7.86 -46.61
C ALA A 138 18.10 -8.58 -47.84
N GLY A 139 19.02 -9.02 -48.69
CA GLY A 139 18.72 -9.75 -49.91
C GLY A 139 17.78 -10.91 -49.61
N LYS A 140 16.74 -11.03 -50.44
CA LYS A 140 15.88 -12.21 -50.52
C LYS A 140 16.71 -13.41 -50.96
N HIS A 141 17.46 -14.02 -50.04
CA HIS A 141 17.87 -15.40 -50.20
C HIS A 141 16.67 -16.28 -49.86
N GLN A 142 15.79 -16.47 -50.85
CA GLN A 142 14.87 -17.61 -50.87
C GLN A 142 15.70 -18.86 -51.19
N GLY A 143 16.42 -19.36 -50.18
CA GLY A 143 16.94 -20.72 -50.22
C GLY A 143 15.79 -21.70 -49.89
N PRO A 144 15.74 -22.88 -50.52
CA PRO A 144 14.69 -23.89 -50.29
C PRO A 144 14.68 -24.51 -48.87
N ASP A 145 15.61 -24.12 -47.99
CA ASP A 145 15.79 -24.70 -46.66
C ASP A 145 15.69 -23.68 -45.52
N THR A 146 14.82 -22.66 -45.60
CA THR A 146 14.51 -21.86 -44.40
C THR A 146 13.72 -22.72 -43.42
N PRO A 147 14.24 -23.01 -42.21
CA PRO A 147 13.53 -23.82 -41.22
C PRO A 147 12.21 -23.12 -40.91
N LYS A 148 11.10 -23.86 -41.03
CA LYS A 148 9.77 -23.40 -40.62
C LYS A 148 9.85 -23.02 -39.14
N TYR A 149 10.00 -21.72 -38.86
CA TYR A 149 9.84 -21.20 -37.51
C TYR A 149 8.40 -21.48 -37.09
N MET A 150 8.22 -22.55 -36.31
CA MET A 150 6.95 -22.83 -35.65
C MET A 150 6.64 -21.63 -34.76
N LYS A 151 5.58 -20.90 -35.08
CA LYS A 151 5.05 -19.87 -34.20
C LYS A 151 4.69 -20.56 -32.89
N ALA A 152 5.49 -20.33 -31.85
CA ALA A 152 5.19 -20.79 -30.51
C ALA A 152 3.89 -20.11 -30.08
N THR A 153 2.79 -20.85 -30.10
CA THR A 153 1.53 -20.41 -29.50
C THR A 153 1.75 -20.43 -27.99
N VAL A 154 1.96 -19.26 -27.40
CA VAL A 154 2.01 -19.10 -25.94
C VAL A 154 0.63 -19.45 -25.42
N LYS A 155 0.47 -20.64 -24.84
CA LYS A 155 -0.74 -21.00 -24.10
C LYS A 155 -0.78 -20.18 -22.82
N GLU A 156 -1.84 -19.40 -22.64
CA GLU A 156 -2.14 -18.77 -21.36
C GLU A 156 -2.41 -19.88 -20.34
N VAL A 157 -1.46 -20.07 -19.43
CA VAL A 157 -1.61 -21.01 -18.31
C VAL A 157 -2.40 -20.26 -17.23
N PRO A 158 -3.54 -20.80 -16.75
CA PRO A 158 -4.24 -20.24 -15.61
C PRO A 158 -3.26 -20.12 -14.44
N LEU A 159 -2.97 -18.90 -14.02
CA LEU A 159 -2.11 -18.65 -12.87
C LEU A 159 -2.76 -19.34 -11.66
N LYS A 160 -2.00 -20.23 -11.02
CA LYS A 160 -2.45 -20.78 -9.73
C LYS A 160 -2.58 -19.63 -8.76
N ASP A 161 -3.78 -19.44 -8.24
CA ASP A 161 -4.11 -18.39 -7.29
C ASP A 161 -3.14 -18.32 -6.11
N GLU A 162 -2.62 -19.46 -5.65
CA GLU A 162 -1.68 -19.56 -4.54
C GLU A 162 -0.30 -18.91 -4.81
N SER A 163 -0.04 -18.41 -6.02
CA SER A 163 1.28 -17.92 -6.44
C SER A 163 1.48 -16.40 -6.46
N ILE A 164 0.45 -15.59 -6.21
CA ILE A 164 0.59 -14.12 -6.31
C ILE A 164 1.37 -13.57 -5.09
N VAL A 165 2.68 -13.43 -5.25
CA VAL A 165 3.59 -12.63 -4.42
C VAL A 165 3.36 -11.12 -4.64
N LEU A 166 2.89 -10.43 -3.61
CA LEU A 166 2.73 -8.97 -3.62
C LEU A 166 4.07 -8.25 -3.51
N SER A 167 4.13 -7.04 -4.07
CA SER A 167 5.23 -6.10 -3.86
C SER A 167 5.28 -5.63 -2.40
N TRP A 168 6.49 -5.30 -1.94
CA TRP A 168 6.78 -4.98 -0.54
C TRP A 168 5.84 -3.94 0.12
N PRO A 169 5.34 -2.87 -0.57
CA PRO A 169 4.47 -1.90 0.08
C PRO A 169 3.14 -2.52 0.50
N LEU A 170 2.69 -3.57 -0.18
CA LEU A 170 1.41 -4.23 0.08
C LEU A 170 1.52 -5.45 0.99
N LEU A 171 2.73 -5.96 1.22
CA LEU A 171 2.95 -7.10 2.13
C LEU A 171 2.57 -6.73 3.57
N PRO A 172 2.05 -7.67 4.39
CA PRO A 172 1.87 -7.46 5.83
C PRO A 172 3.20 -7.11 6.52
N PHE A 173 3.14 -6.30 7.58
CA PHE A 173 4.35 -5.87 8.33
C PHE A 173 5.25 -7.05 8.74
N SER A 174 4.67 -8.16 9.21
CA SER A 174 5.39 -9.36 9.61
C SER A 174 6.19 -10.04 8.47
N GLN A 175 5.78 -9.82 7.23
CA GLN A 175 6.39 -10.38 6.02
C GLN A 175 7.42 -9.43 5.40
N ARG A 176 7.37 -8.13 5.71
CA ARG A 176 8.29 -7.09 5.23
C ARG A 176 9.70 -7.16 5.86
N ARG A 177 10.17 -8.31 6.37
CA ARG A 177 11.40 -8.42 7.20
C ARG A 177 12.66 -7.72 6.63
N GLN A 178 12.77 -7.57 5.31
CA GLN A 178 13.88 -6.92 4.61
C GLN A 178 13.59 -5.47 4.18
N TYR A 179 12.39 -4.97 4.45
CA TYR A 179 11.84 -3.71 3.96
C TYR A 179 11.45 -2.82 5.15
N PRO A 180 11.44 -1.49 4.96
CA PRO A 180 11.04 -0.56 6.01
C PRO A 180 9.61 -0.79 6.51
N LEU A 181 9.34 -0.30 7.72
CA LEU A 181 7.98 -0.08 8.16
C LEU A 181 7.31 0.96 7.25
N LEU A 182 6.23 0.56 6.58
CA LEU A 182 5.34 1.47 5.86
C LEU A 182 4.29 2.00 6.84
N TYR A 183 4.12 3.31 6.89
CA TYR A 183 3.06 3.98 7.61
C TYR A 183 2.16 4.71 6.63
N TYR A 184 0.93 4.24 6.50
CA TYR A 184 -0.10 4.87 5.68
C TYR A 184 -1.40 4.95 6.47
N ASP A 185 -1.84 6.17 6.72
CA ASP A 185 -3.09 6.45 7.40
C ASP A 185 -4.21 6.66 6.37
N VAL A 186 -5.16 5.73 6.32
CA VAL A 186 -6.22 5.69 5.31
C VAL A 186 -7.21 6.87 5.40
N ALA A 187 -7.16 7.65 6.49
CA ALA A 187 -7.92 8.89 6.58
C ALA A 187 -7.40 10.01 5.65
N PHE A 188 -6.21 9.85 5.06
CA PHE A 188 -5.56 10.89 4.25
C PHE A 188 -5.26 10.42 2.83
N ASP A 189 -5.26 11.38 1.89
CA ASP A 189 -5.07 11.07 0.47
C ASP A 189 -3.65 10.55 0.24
N PRO A 190 -3.48 9.29 -0.22
CA PRO A 190 -2.16 8.71 -0.45
C PRO A 190 -1.43 9.35 -1.63
N ARG A 191 -2.10 10.21 -2.42
CA ARG A 191 -1.48 10.97 -3.51
C ARG A 191 -0.60 12.10 -3.00
N ASP A 192 -0.90 12.63 -1.82
CA ASP A 192 -0.03 13.56 -1.14
C ASP A 192 1.15 12.79 -0.51
N SER A 193 2.36 13.18 -0.94
CA SER A 193 3.63 12.59 -0.52
C SER A 193 3.81 12.51 1.00
N ALA A 194 3.18 13.40 1.76
CA ALA A 194 3.30 13.42 3.21
C ALA A 194 2.51 12.29 3.92
N ASN A 195 1.58 11.62 3.23
CA ASN A 195 0.60 10.73 3.87
C ASN A 195 0.96 9.25 3.80
N VAL A 196 1.85 8.87 2.89
CA VAL A 196 2.43 7.53 2.81
C VAL A 196 3.90 7.68 3.17
N LYS A 197 4.31 7.10 4.29
CA LYS A 197 5.68 7.22 4.80
C LYS A 197 6.35 5.87 4.91
N ASP A 198 7.63 5.83 4.58
CA ASP A 198 8.48 4.69 4.91
C ASP A 198 9.47 5.05 6.03
N ASN A 199 9.87 4.05 6.79
CA ASN A 199 10.91 4.17 7.82
C ASN A 199 12.23 3.55 7.34
N ARG A 200 12.63 3.76 6.07
CA ARG A 200 13.94 3.28 5.57
C ARG A 200 15.10 4.05 6.16
N ARG A 201 14.85 5.33 6.38
CA ARG A 201 15.79 6.26 7.00
C ARG A 201 15.28 6.48 8.41
N VAL A 202 16.15 6.88 9.33
CA VAL A 202 15.89 7.02 10.78
C VAL A 202 14.63 7.85 11.14
N HIS A 203 14.00 8.50 10.16
CA HIS A 203 12.74 9.21 10.25
C HIS A 203 11.75 8.72 9.19
N PHE A 204 10.45 8.78 9.50
CA PHE A 204 9.38 8.54 8.53
C PHE A 204 9.45 9.58 7.41
N LEU A 205 9.95 9.16 6.24
CA LEU A 205 10.02 9.97 5.04
C LEU A 205 8.87 9.63 4.11
N ALA A 206 8.48 10.58 3.25
CA ALA A 206 7.55 10.32 2.16
C ALA A 206 8.00 9.09 1.35
N LEU A 207 7.06 8.19 1.05
CA LEU A 207 7.32 7.05 0.18
C LEU A 207 7.72 7.58 -1.21
N PRO A 208 8.90 7.18 -1.75
CA PRO A 208 9.34 7.65 -3.05
C PRO A 208 8.34 7.30 -4.17
N ASP A 209 8.26 8.16 -5.19
CA ASP A 209 7.33 7.94 -6.31
C ASP A 209 7.63 6.62 -7.04
N GLU A 210 8.89 6.19 -7.09
CA GLU A 210 9.29 4.91 -7.67
C GLU A 210 8.66 3.73 -6.94
N ASP A 211 8.55 3.80 -5.61
CA ASP A 211 7.92 2.74 -4.80
C ASP A 211 6.38 2.77 -4.90
N ARG A 212 5.80 3.97 -5.09
CA ARG A 212 4.35 4.16 -5.28
C ARG A 212 3.90 3.58 -6.64
N GLU A 213 4.76 3.72 -7.63
CA GLU A 213 4.55 3.26 -9.00
C GLU A 213 4.88 1.77 -9.20
N LEU A 214 5.38 1.07 -8.17
CA LEU A 214 5.65 -0.37 -8.25
C LEU A 214 4.39 -1.14 -8.63
N PRO A 215 4.52 -2.19 -9.48
CA PRO A 215 3.40 -3.08 -9.77
C PRO A 215 2.95 -3.78 -8.50
N VAL A 216 1.66 -4.13 -8.40
CA VAL A 216 1.10 -4.85 -7.24
C VAL A 216 1.82 -6.19 -6.99
N SER A 217 2.27 -6.84 -8.06
CA SER A 217 2.98 -8.11 -8.03
C SER A 217 4.29 -8.02 -8.81
N THR A 218 5.33 -8.67 -8.29
CA THR A 218 6.68 -8.67 -8.88
C THR A 218 6.85 -9.68 -10.02
N HIS A 219 5.94 -10.65 -10.14
CA HIS A 219 6.09 -11.81 -11.03
C HIS A 219 4.87 -12.02 -11.94
N CYS A 220 3.81 -11.23 -11.79
CA CYS A 220 2.66 -11.27 -12.69
C CYS A 220 2.02 -9.90 -12.85
N LYS A 221 1.44 -9.65 -14.03
CA LYS A 221 0.67 -8.44 -14.31
C LYS A 221 -0.77 -8.64 -13.84
N LEU A 222 -1.09 -8.06 -12.69
CA LEU A 222 -2.46 -8.05 -12.15
C LEU A 222 -3.23 -6.87 -12.73
N THR A 223 -4.34 -7.13 -13.44
CA THR A 223 -5.22 -6.06 -13.97
C THR A 223 -6.43 -5.81 -13.09
N GLU A 224 -6.78 -6.76 -12.22
CA GLU A 224 -7.91 -6.68 -11.32
C GLU A 224 -7.55 -7.31 -9.96
N ILE A 225 -8.05 -6.72 -8.87
CA ILE A 225 -7.99 -7.31 -7.54
C ILE A 225 -9.28 -6.98 -6.76
N VAL A 226 -9.81 -7.99 -6.08
CA VAL A 226 -10.95 -7.84 -5.17
C VAL A 226 -10.46 -7.91 -3.73
N ILE A 227 -10.57 -6.79 -3.01
CA ILE A 227 -10.12 -6.63 -1.62
C ILE A 227 -11.34 -6.60 -0.71
N HIS A 228 -11.36 -7.47 0.29
CA HIS A 228 -12.34 -7.46 1.35
C HIS A 228 -11.96 -6.43 2.41
N CYS A 229 -12.82 -5.42 2.60
CA CYS A 229 -12.59 -4.35 3.55
C CYS A 229 -13.48 -4.52 4.79
N PRO A 230 -12.91 -4.46 6.01
CA PRO A 230 -13.68 -4.52 7.24
C PRO A 230 -14.81 -3.48 7.29
N HIS A 231 -16.00 -3.91 7.72
CA HIS A 231 -17.21 -3.10 7.92
C HIS A 231 -17.84 -2.46 6.68
N VAL A 232 -17.17 -2.44 5.52
CA VAL A 232 -17.61 -1.70 4.31
C VAL A 232 -17.73 -2.56 3.05
N GLY A 233 -17.59 -3.88 3.21
CA GLY A 233 -17.68 -4.88 2.15
C GLY A 233 -16.49 -4.86 1.19
N SER A 234 -16.63 -5.53 0.04
CA SER A 234 -15.53 -5.65 -0.93
C SER A 234 -15.31 -4.39 -1.77
N LEU A 235 -14.09 -4.22 -2.23
CA LEU A 235 -13.60 -3.19 -3.13
C LEU A 235 -12.96 -3.89 -4.33
N VAL A 236 -13.33 -3.49 -5.54
CA VAL A 236 -12.69 -3.96 -6.78
C VAL A 236 -11.78 -2.85 -7.29
N VAL A 237 -10.54 -3.18 -7.62
CA VAL A 237 -9.58 -2.27 -8.22
C VAL A 237 -9.16 -2.83 -9.56
N GLU A 238 -9.35 -2.05 -10.62
CA GLU A 238 -9.11 -2.47 -12.00
C GLU A 238 -8.20 -1.47 -12.71
N ARG A 239 -7.29 -1.99 -13.53
CA ARG A 239 -6.46 -1.22 -14.44
C ARG A 239 -5.92 -2.08 -15.57
N ALA A 240 -6.22 -1.70 -16.82
CA ALA A 240 -5.84 -2.45 -18.01
C ALA A 240 -4.32 -2.57 -18.21
N GLU A 241 -3.56 -1.54 -17.83
CA GLU A 241 -2.10 -1.55 -17.97
C GLU A 241 -1.40 -2.40 -16.90
N GLY A 242 -2.12 -2.77 -15.85
CA GLY A 242 -1.58 -3.43 -14.66
C GLY A 242 -1.69 -2.52 -13.44
N LEU A 243 -2.08 -3.10 -12.30
CA LEU A 243 -2.25 -2.41 -11.03
C LEU A 243 -0.90 -2.04 -10.43
N ARG A 244 -0.82 -0.83 -9.87
CA ARG A 244 0.29 -0.35 -9.04
C ARG A 244 -0.09 -0.31 -7.56
N CYS A 245 0.91 -0.20 -6.69
CA CYS A 245 0.71 0.01 -5.26
C CYS A 245 -0.13 1.28 -4.97
N ILE A 246 0.12 2.39 -5.67
CA ILE A 246 -0.66 3.63 -5.49
C ILE A 246 -2.14 3.46 -5.85
N ASP A 247 -2.46 2.62 -6.84
CA ASP A 247 -3.84 2.37 -7.26
C ASP A 247 -4.62 1.68 -6.11
N ILE A 248 -3.97 0.75 -5.40
CA ILE A 248 -4.52 0.09 -4.20
C ILE A 248 -4.72 1.08 -3.06
N PHE A 249 -3.70 1.85 -2.71
CA PHE A 249 -3.80 2.83 -1.62
C PHE A 249 -4.92 3.83 -1.87
N TYR A 250 -5.01 4.35 -3.10
CA TYR A 250 -6.01 5.33 -3.49
C TYR A 250 -7.43 4.74 -3.50
N ALA A 251 -7.59 3.50 -3.96
CA ALA A 251 -8.88 2.82 -3.95
C ALA A 251 -9.38 2.58 -2.50
N ILE A 252 -8.49 2.18 -1.59
CA ILE A 252 -8.79 2.04 -0.16
C ILE A 252 -9.23 3.40 0.42
N TYR A 253 -8.46 4.47 0.18
CA TYR A 253 -8.83 5.82 0.59
C TYR A 253 -10.23 6.20 0.10
N CYS A 254 -10.48 6.10 -1.21
CA CYS A 254 -11.78 6.44 -1.80
C CYS A 254 -12.95 5.62 -1.22
N LYS A 255 -12.71 4.36 -0.83
CA LYS A 255 -13.72 3.50 -0.22
C LYS A 255 -14.10 4.00 1.19
N TYR A 256 -13.10 4.43 1.97
CA TYR A 256 -13.25 4.82 3.38
C TYR A 256 -13.57 6.33 3.59
N GLN A 257 -13.36 7.17 2.58
CA GLN A 257 -13.76 8.59 2.61
C GLN A 257 -15.26 8.84 2.36
N LYS A 258 -16.03 7.79 2.11
CA LYS A 258 -17.48 7.91 1.89
C LYS A 258 -18.24 7.90 3.23
N LYS A 259 -19.39 8.57 3.26
CA LYS A 259 -20.34 8.43 4.37
C LYS A 259 -20.79 6.96 4.49
N PRO A 260 -20.92 6.42 5.72
CA PRO A 260 -21.46 5.07 5.88
C PRO A 260 -22.88 4.97 5.38
N ARG A 261 -23.23 3.81 4.84
CA ARG A 261 -24.60 3.45 4.48
C ARG A 261 -25.39 3.12 5.75
N SER A 262 -26.72 3.17 5.67
CA SER A 262 -27.60 2.90 6.82
C SER A 262 -27.35 1.53 7.47
N HIS A 263 -27.02 0.49 6.69
CA HIS A 263 -26.70 -0.85 7.21
C HIS A 263 -25.26 -1.00 7.72
N GLU A 264 -24.35 -0.10 7.33
CA GLU A 264 -22.97 -0.05 7.84
C GLU A 264 -22.93 0.69 9.18
N MET A 265 -23.94 1.52 9.46
CA MET A 265 -24.02 2.29 10.69
C MET A 265 -24.37 1.38 11.87
N PRO A 266 -23.55 1.37 12.93
CA PRO A 266 -23.84 0.66 14.15
C PRO A 266 -25.01 1.31 14.88
N ALA A 267 -25.81 0.50 15.58
CA ALA A 267 -26.90 0.99 16.43
C ALA A 267 -26.37 1.95 17.52
N ASP A 268 -25.23 1.60 18.11
CA ASP A 268 -24.54 2.41 19.10
C ASP A 268 -23.37 3.19 18.47
N ARG A 269 -23.63 4.46 18.17
CA ARG A 269 -22.63 5.37 17.57
C ARG A 269 -21.58 5.84 18.57
N SER A 270 -21.85 5.80 19.87
CA SER A 270 -20.97 6.34 20.91
C SER A 270 -19.58 5.71 20.87
N LYS A 271 -19.52 4.41 20.55
CA LYS A 271 -18.28 3.61 20.41
C LYS A 271 -17.32 4.08 19.32
N TYR A 272 -17.78 4.95 18.42
CA TYR A 272 -17.01 5.42 17.27
C TYR A 272 -16.77 6.93 17.28
N LEU A 273 -17.43 7.66 18.19
CA LEU A 273 -17.20 9.09 18.38
C LEU A 273 -15.73 9.42 18.66
N PRO A 274 -14.98 8.66 19.48
CA PRO A 274 -13.55 8.96 19.69
C PRO A 274 -12.73 8.91 18.40
N ALA A 275 -13.01 7.95 17.50
CA ALA A 275 -12.29 7.84 16.22
C ALA A 275 -12.65 8.99 15.27
N PHE A 276 -13.92 9.39 15.25
CA PHE A 276 -14.40 10.54 14.49
C PHE A 276 -13.76 11.85 14.98
N GLU A 277 -13.74 12.08 16.30
CA GLU A 277 -13.13 13.25 16.91
C GLU A 277 -11.63 13.31 16.65
N GLN A 278 -10.95 12.16 16.78
CA GLN A 278 -9.53 12.03 16.46
C GLN A 278 -9.26 12.44 15.01
N ARG A 279 -9.98 11.88 14.03
CA ARG A 279 -9.82 12.27 12.61
C ARG A 279 -10.06 13.77 12.40
N CYS A 280 -11.05 14.36 13.06
CA CYS A 280 -11.29 15.80 12.94
C CYS A 280 -10.11 16.62 13.47
N ASN A 281 -9.49 16.17 14.57
CA ASN A 281 -8.33 16.84 15.19
C ASN A 281 -7.04 16.67 14.37
N ASP A 282 -6.87 15.56 13.66
CA ASP A 282 -5.68 15.31 12.85
C ASP A 282 -5.61 16.15 11.57
N CYS A 283 -6.68 16.86 11.21
CA CYS A 283 -6.71 17.85 10.14
C CYS A 283 -6.68 19.28 10.74
N PRO A 284 -5.52 19.80 11.15
CA PRO A 284 -5.43 21.13 11.75
C PRO A 284 -5.96 22.20 10.80
N GLY A 285 -6.76 23.13 11.32
CA GLY A 285 -7.42 24.18 10.53
C GLY A 285 -8.71 23.76 9.82
N LEU A 286 -9.05 22.46 9.80
CA LEU A 286 -10.28 21.94 9.17
C LEU A 286 -11.18 21.17 10.15
N ALA A 287 -10.85 21.14 11.44
CA ALA A 287 -11.58 20.35 12.43
C ALA A 287 -13.08 20.68 12.48
N GLU A 288 -13.45 21.97 12.51
CA GLU A 288 -14.85 22.38 12.55
C GLU A 288 -15.60 22.06 11.25
N PHE A 289 -14.94 22.24 10.09
CA PHE A 289 -15.49 21.86 8.79
C PHE A 289 -15.73 20.35 8.71
N ASN A 290 -14.78 19.55 9.18
CA ASN A 290 -14.92 18.10 9.24
C ASN A 290 -16.07 17.67 10.15
N ARG A 291 -16.27 18.35 11.28
CA ARG A 291 -17.39 18.07 12.19
C ARG A 291 -18.75 18.43 11.59
N THR A 292 -18.86 19.62 11.00
CA THR A 292 -20.15 20.20 10.61
C THR A 292 -20.58 19.84 9.19
N ARG A 293 -19.66 19.78 8.23
CA ARG A 293 -19.95 19.61 6.80
C ARG A 293 -19.70 18.19 6.31
N ILE A 294 -18.53 17.63 6.63
CA ILE A 294 -18.20 16.26 6.22
C ILE A 294 -18.97 15.25 7.09
N GLY A 295 -18.87 15.43 8.40
CA GLY A 295 -19.45 14.54 9.39
C GLY A 295 -18.77 13.17 9.39
N PHE A 296 -19.54 12.16 9.78
CA PHE A 296 -19.08 10.80 10.01
C PHE A 296 -18.78 10.05 8.70
N LEU A 297 -17.61 9.42 8.63
CA LEU A 297 -17.11 8.69 7.46
C LEU A 297 -16.90 7.21 7.78
N ARG A 298 -16.76 6.39 6.73
CA ARG A 298 -16.46 4.96 6.86
C ARG A 298 -15.14 4.68 7.57
N VAL A 299 -14.14 5.53 7.43
CA VAL A 299 -12.87 5.40 8.16
C VAL A 299 -13.07 5.45 9.67
N ASP A 300 -14.10 6.16 10.16
CA ASP A 300 -14.42 6.26 11.59
C ASP A 300 -14.96 4.93 12.14
N LEU A 301 -15.52 4.07 11.26
CA LEU A 301 -15.96 2.71 11.62
C LEU A 301 -14.79 1.78 12.00
N LEU A 302 -13.55 2.15 11.67
CA LEU A 302 -12.37 1.36 12.02
C LEU A 302 -11.94 1.54 13.49
N ARG A 303 -12.63 2.39 14.27
CA ARG A 303 -12.41 2.56 15.73
C ARG A 303 -10.96 2.86 16.09
N GLY A 304 -10.33 3.72 15.29
CA GLY A 304 -8.92 4.11 15.45
C GLY A 304 -7.92 3.20 14.74
N LYS A 305 -8.32 2.02 14.24
CA LYS A 305 -7.46 1.13 13.43
C LYS A 305 -7.38 1.59 11.98
N ARG A 306 -6.69 2.69 11.72
CA ARG A 306 -6.64 3.34 10.40
C ARG A 306 -5.31 3.19 9.67
N ILE A 307 -4.32 2.58 10.33
CA ILE A 307 -3.00 2.40 9.74
C ILE A 307 -3.02 1.13 8.90
N PHE A 308 -2.72 1.29 7.62
CA PHE A 308 -2.61 0.18 6.68
C PHE A 308 -1.45 -0.74 7.09
N GLU A 309 -1.76 -2.00 7.37
CA GLU A 309 -0.76 -2.99 7.76
C GLU A 309 -0.30 -3.82 6.55
N GLY A 310 -1.20 -4.07 5.60
CA GLY A 310 -0.92 -4.87 4.41
C GLY A 310 -2.19 -5.49 3.81
N LEU A 311 -1.98 -6.30 2.78
CA LEU A 311 -2.98 -7.21 2.22
C LEU A 311 -2.56 -8.65 2.50
N GLN A 312 -3.49 -9.47 2.97
CA GLN A 312 -3.26 -10.90 3.19
C GLN A 312 -4.25 -11.72 2.36
N ARG A 313 -3.82 -12.86 1.83
CA ARG A 313 -4.72 -13.78 1.14
C ARG A 313 -5.25 -14.83 2.13
N THR A 314 -6.55 -14.82 2.37
CA THR A 314 -7.26 -15.77 3.25
C THR A 314 -8.37 -16.44 2.44
N ASN A 315 -8.38 -17.78 2.37
CA ASN A 315 -9.39 -18.55 1.63
C ASN A 315 -9.58 -18.08 0.17
N GLY A 316 -8.48 -17.76 -0.50
CA GLY A 316 -8.48 -17.29 -1.88
C GLY A 316 -8.86 -15.82 -2.08
N ARG A 317 -9.27 -15.09 -1.02
CA ARG A 317 -9.66 -13.68 -1.06
C ARG A 317 -8.58 -12.78 -0.46
N TRP A 318 -8.42 -11.58 -1.00
CA TRP A 318 -7.55 -10.58 -0.41
C TRP A 318 -8.29 -9.87 0.72
N GLU A 319 -7.69 -9.82 1.89
CA GLU A 319 -8.20 -9.16 3.08
C GLU A 319 -7.31 -7.98 3.44
N LEU A 320 -7.96 -6.85 3.72
CA LEU A 320 -7.29 -5.63 4.15
C LEU A 320 -7.00 -5.67 5.65
N LEU A 321 -5.73 -5.52 6.00
CA LEU A 321 -5.27 -5.49 7.39
C LEU A 321 -5.05 -4.05 7.87
N PHE A 322 -5.51 -3.78 9.08
CA PHE A 322 -5.37 -2.48 9.75
C PHE A 322 -4.81 -2.63 11.16
N ASP A 323 -3.93 -1.71 11.52
CA ASP A 323 -3.36 -1.58 12.86
C ASP A 323 -3.78 -0.26 13.54
N VAL A 324 -3.60 -0.21 14.85
CA VAL A 324 -3.76 0.99 15.68
C VAL A 324 -2.52 1.89 15.48
N PRO A 325 -2.68 3.21 15.30
CA PRO A 325 -1.55 4.11 15.24
C PRO A 325 -0.71 4.02 16.54
N PRO A 326 0.63 4.04 16.44
CA PRO A 326 1.49 4.10 17.61
C PRO A 326 1.15 5.37 18.39
N ARG A 327 1.03 5.27 19.71
CA ARG A 327 0.83 6.44 20.57
C ARG A 327 2.04 7.35 20.40
N GLN A 328 1.83 8.55 19.86
CA GLN A 328 2.86 9.58 19.85
C GLN A 328 3.10 9.96 21.32
N HIS A 329 4.24 9.52 21.86
CA HIS A 329 4.68 9.82 23.22
C HIS A 329 5.32 11.19 23.31
#